data_AF-A0A835SY03-F1
#
_entry.id   AF-A0A835SY03-F1
#
_cell.length_a   1.000
_cell.length_b   1.000
_cell.length_c   1.000
_cell.angle_alpha   90.00
_cell.angle_beta   90.00
_cell.angle_gamma   90.00
#
_symmetry.space_group_name_H-M   'P 1'
#
loop_
_entity.id
_entity.type
_entity.pdbx_description
1 polymer ?
#
loop_
_entity_poly.entity_id
_entity_poly.type
_entity_poly.pdbx_seq_one_letter_code
_entity_poly.pdbx_strand_id
1 'polypeptide(L)'
;MAKLALCLALVALLSCAAVAKVNVNLTDKLVDLIKKKTLEPFVEELQREDMDVNQPDSKGRLPLIEAVRTKEVKLVDALLQYGALAKSKDPATGASPLHVAFQQNLPQIARMLLQYGADINVEDKAGKKAREFAPSKDIRDLIVAYDADGAMAFEDAPGTWTKQNKDAKEDYWFNSKTGESRWNLPPSCAWQRVDSQGHPIKYVNAVTGQEVATVPPSLAWSKLRAEGKEIWYNWRLNVSQFEKPQEVPAAMMAEIEKNMNVRWHNEKTGEFSWIDPAYRTPWRELHDDEHKKPYWFNVETGESVWDMPEAMAWTKVKDDGSGQHYFFNRLTSDSTWEAPQHLAWVRHDSDL
;
A
#
# COMPACT_ATOMS: atom_id res chain seq x y z
N MET A 1 23.65 -27.38 -16.27
CA MET A 1 22.98 -26.30 -15.51
C MET A 1 23.40 -26.22 -14.03
N ALA A 2 24.65 -26.56 -13.68
CA ALA A 2 25.22 -26.36 -12.34
C ALA A 2 26.42 -25.38 -12.32
N LYS A 3 26.63 -24.62 -13.42
CA LYS A 3 27.66 -23.58 -13.55
C LYS A 3 27.10 -22.15 -13.67
N LEU A 4 25.77 -21.96 -13.68
CA LEU A 4 25.13 -20.63 -13.57
C LEU A 4 24.61 -20.32 -12.15
N ALA A 5 24.40 -21.35 -11.31
CA ALA A 5 23.97 -21.15 -9.92
C ALA A 5 25.13 -20.79 -8.96
N LEU A 6 26.38 -20.91 -9.41
CA LEU A 6 27.57 -20.61 -8.59
C LEU A 6 28.13 -19.19 -8.79
N CYS A 7 27.69 -18.45 -9.82
CA CYS A 7 28.13 -17.07 -10.07
C CYS A 7 27.23 -16.00 -9.42
N LEU A 8 26.00 -16.33 -9.02
CA LEU A 8 25.11 -15.40 -8.28
C LEU A 8 25.26 -15.51 -6.76
N ALA A 9 25.80 -16.62 -6.24
CA ALA A 9 26.04 -16.81 -4.81
C ALA A 9 27.46 -16.38 -4.35
N LEU A 10 28.41 -16.20 -5.28
CA LEU A 10 29.80 -15.78 -4.97
C LEU A 10 30.08 -14.29 -5.18
N VAL A 11 29.19 -13.54 -5.84
CA VAL A 11 29.20 -12.06 -5.77
C VAL A 11 28.56 -11.55 -4.47
N ALA A 12 27.79 -12.41 -3.78
CA ALA A 12 27.14 -12.10 -2.51
C ALA A 12 28.02 -12.33 -1.25
N LEU A 13 29.28 -12.80 -1.38
CA LEU A 13 30.15 -13.11 -0.22
C LEU A 13 31.58 -12.54 -0.30
N LEU A 14 31.89 -11.67 -1.28
CA LEU A 14 33.17 -10.94 -1.36
C LEU A 14 32.97 -9.44 -1.60
N SER A 15 32.14 -8.81 -0.77
CA SER A 15 32.35 -7.42 -0.30
C SER A 15 31.65 -7.19 1.04
N CYS A 16 31.72 -8.17 1.94
CA CYS A 16 31.50 -7.87 3.36
C CYS A 16 32.63 -6.92 3.78
N ALA A 17 32.24 -5.73 4.27
CA ALA A 17 33.06 -4.58 4.66
C ALA A 17 33.43 -3.55 3.57
N ALA A 18 32.44 -3.02 2.87
CA ALA A 18 32.40 -1.55 2.72
C ALA A 18 31.23 -1.05 3.57
N VAL A 19 31.52 -0.66 4.81
CA VAL A 19 30.65 0.32 5.50
C VAL A 19 30.59 1.50 4.53
N ALA A 20 29.44 1.75 3.91
CA ALA A 20 29.25 2.91 3.06
C ALA A 20 29.79 4.11 3.84
N LYS A 21 30.81 4.78 3.29
CA LYS A 21 31.47 5.87 3.98
C LYS A 21 30.44 7.00 4.05
N VAL A 22 29.76 7.10 5.19
CA VAL A 22 28.77 8.13 5.53
C VAL A 22 29.31 9.49 5.10
N ASN A 23 28.75 10.06 4.04
CA ASN A 23 29.30 11.26 3.40
C ASN A 23 28.59 12.50 3.93
N VAL A 24 28.82 12.79 5.21
CA VAL A 24 28.26 13.96 5.92
C VAL A 24 28.47 15.27 5.15
N ASN A 25 29.59 15.40 4.42
CA ASN A 25 29.88 16.58 3.61
C ASN A 25 28.89 16.78 2.46
N LEU A 26 28.38 15.71 1.84
CA LEU A 26 27.33 15.82 0.81
C LEU A 26 26.02 16.26 1.43
N THR A 27 25.65 15.70 2.59
CA THR A 27 24.45 16.12 3.31
C THR A 27 24.54 17.57 3.78
N ASP A 28 25.70 18.03 4.24
CA ASP A 28 25.93 19.44 4.59
C ASP A 28 25.68 20.35 3.38
N LYS A 29 26.25 19.99 2.22
CA LYS A 29 26.03 20.72 0.95
C LYS A 29 24.55 20.71 0.56
N LEU A 30 23.89 19.57 0.66
CA LEU A 30 22.46 19.41 0.36
C LEU A 30 21.60 20.33 1.24
N VAL A 31 21.85 20.34 2.55
CA VAL A 31 21.12 21.20 3.49
C VAL A 31 21.40 22.69 3.23
N ASP A 32 22.60 23.06 2.82
CA ASP A 32 22.89 24.44 2.42
C ASP A 32 22.15 24.86 1.14
N LEU A 33 21.99 23.96 0.16
CA LEU A 33 21.15 24.20 -1.02
C LEU A 33 19.67 24.35 -0.65
N ILE A 34 19.18 23.54 0.28
CA ILE A 34 17.81 23.64 0.80
C ILE A 34 17.54 25.03 1.36
N LYS A 35 18.46 25.55 2.19
CA LYS A 35 18.33 26.90 2.77
C LYS A 35 18.36 28.01 1.73
N LYS A 36 19.17 27.83 0.68
CA LYS A 36 19.25 28.77 -0.45
C LYS A 36 18.03 28.69 -1.37
N LYS A 37 17.19 27.65 -1.24
CA LYS A 37 15.96 27.44 -2.00
C LYS A 37 16.20 27.30 -3.51
N THR A 38 17.35 26.74 -3.90
CA THR A 38 17.75 26.55 -5.30
C THR A 38 17.45 25.12 -5.74
N LEU A 39 16.58 24.91 -6.73
CA LEU A 39 16.09 23.58 -7.10
C LEU A 39 17.04 22.83 -8.05
N GLU A 40 17.59 23.50 -9.06
CA GLU A 40 18.39 22.83 -10.10
C GLU A 40 19.67 22.20 -9.52
N PRO A 41 20.53 22.95 -8.79
CA PRO A 41 21.73 22.36 -8.18
C PRO A 41 21.39 21.34 -7.08
N PHE A 42 20.19 21.45 -6.51
CA PHE A 42 19.70 20.54 -5.48
C PHE A 42 19.35 19.18 -6.08
N VAL A 43 18.64 19.14 -7.22
CA VAL A 43 18.33 17.89 -7.91
C VAL A 43 19.58 17.21 -8.43
N GLU A 44 20.56 17.97 -8.95
CA GLU A 44 21.87 17.41 -9.34
C GLU A 44 22.58 16.72 -8.15
N GLU A 45 22.49 17.31 -6.96
CA GLU A 45 23.08 16.73 -5.75
C GLU A 45 22.36 15.45 -5.28
N LEU A 46 21.03 15.40 -5.45
CA LEU A 46 20.21 14.21 -5.14
C LEU A 46 20.49 13.03 -6.08
N GLN A 47 20.93 13.30 -7.31
CA GLN A 47 21.22 12.27 -8.33
C GLN A 47 22.55 11.55 -8.14
N ARG A 48 23.36 11.96 -7.16
CA ARG A 48 24.65 11.33 -6.90
C ARG A 48 24.46 9.93 -6.33
N GLU A 49 25.22 8.96 -6.86
CA GLU A 49 25.15 7.56 -6.41
C GLU A 49 25.48 7.37 -4.92
N ASP A 50 26.31 8.26 -4.35
CA ASP A 50 26.72 8.22 -2.94
C ASP A 50 25.87 9.10 -2.01
N MET A 51 24.75 9.64 -2.50
CA MET A 51 23.83 10.44 -1.70
C MET A 51 22.90 9.55 -0.86
N ASP A 52 22.98 9.71 0.47
CA ASP A 52 21.94 9.25 1.39
C ASP A 52 21.09 10.45 1.85
N VAL A 53 19.89 10.56 1.27
CA VAL A 53 18.94 11.65 1.54
C VAL A 53 18.35 11.62 2.96
N ASN A 54 18.51 10.51 3.68
CA ASN A 54 18.01 10.31 5.04
C ASN A 54 19.09 10.54 6.11
N GLN A 55 20.34 10.66 5.68
CA GLN A 55 21.43 10.95 6.57
C GLN A 55 21.28 12.37 7.17
N PRO A 56 21.54 12.57 8.47
CA PRO A 56 21.65 13.91 9.02
C PRO A 56 22.96 14.59 8.62
N ASP A 57 22.93 15.92 8.53
CA ASP A 57 24.11 16.75 8.32
C ASP A 57 25.03 16.79 9.55
N SER A 58 26.16 17.49 9.47
CA SER A 58 27.13 17.63 10.58
C SER A 58 26.56 18.25 11.86
N LYS A 59 25.38 18.91 11.76
CA LYS A 59 24.65 19.52 12.88
C LYS A 59 23.47 18.66 13.34
N GLY A 60 23.34 17.43 12.84
CA GLY A 60 22.27 16.51 13.20
C GLY A 60 20.93 16.80 12.51
N ARG A 61 20.90 17.62 11.47
CA ARG A 61 19.67 18.06 10.80
C ARG A 61 19.35 17.17 9.62
N LEU A 62 18.10 16.74 9.54
CA LEU A 62 17.61 15.89 8.46
C LEU A 62 17.19 16.75 7.25
N PRO A 63 17.66 16.44 6.02
CA PRO A 63 17.31 17.20 4.82
C PRO A 63 15.81 17.44 4.64
N LEU A 64 14.98 16.40 4.81
CA LEU A 64 13.53 16.51 4.69
C LEU A 64 12.91 17.49 5.68
N ILE A 65 13.36 17.48 6.94
CA ILE A 65 12.85 18.40 7.96
C ILE A 65 13.27 19.83 7.65
N GLU A 66 14.51 20.06 7.21
CA GLU A 66 14.97 21.38 6.79
C GLU A 66 14.17 21.89 5.59
N ALA A 67 13.87 21.06 4.60
CA ALA A 67 13.04 21.44 3.45
C ALA A 67 11.60 21.81 3.87
N VAL A 68 11.02 21.13 4.86
CA VAL A 68 9.72 21.53 5.42
C VAL A 68 9.80 22.90 6.08
N ARG A 69 10.89 23.19 6.83
CA ARG A 69 11.09 24.49 7.50
C ARG A 69 11.23 25.66 6.50
N THR A 70 11.72 25.41 5.29
CA THR A 70 11.81 26.45 4.25
C THR A 70 10.48 26.75 3.56
N LYS A 71 9.47 25.87 3.74
CA LYS A 71 8.13 25.91 3.12
C LYS A 71 8.14 25.71 1.61
N GLU A 72 9.26 25.26 1.05
CA GLU A 72 9.41 25.05 -0.39
C GLU A 72 8.90 23.67 -0.80
N VAL A 73 7.67 23.62 -1.30
CA VAL A 73 6.99 22.38 -1.72
C VAL A 73 7.85 21.56 -2.67
N LYS A 74 8.51 22.19 -3.65
CA LYS A 74 9.33 21.50 -4.66
C LYS A 74 10.55 20.79 -4.06
N LEU A 75 11.14 21.32 -2.99
CA LEU A 75 12.27 20.67 -2.32
C LEU A 75 11.81 19.45 -1.52
N VAL A 76 10.67 19.58 -0.84
CA VAL A 76 10.04 18.45 -0.13
C VAL A 76 9.67 17.35 -1.12
N ASP A 77 9.03 17.71 -2.22
CA ASP A 77 8.63 16.78 -3.29
C ASP A 77 9.83 16.01 -3.84
N ALA A 78 10.88 16.72 -4.24
CA ALA A 78 12.10 16.10 -4.75
C ALA A 78 12.74 15.17 -3.71
N LEU A 79 12.85 15.55 -2.44
CA LEU A 79 13.40 14.65 -1.41
C LEU A 79 12.59 13.37 -1.26
N LEU A 80 11.26 13.47 -1.20
CA LEU A 80 10.37 12.32 -1.09
C LEU A 80 10.50 11.41 -2.32
N GLN A 81 10.59 11.98 -3.53
CA GLN A 81 10.81 11.21 -4.75
C GLN A 81 12.16 10.49 -4.76
N TYR A 82 13.20 11.07 -4.16
CA TYR A 82 14.52 10.45 -4.02
C TYR A 82 14.67 9.57 -2.76
N GLY A 83 13.55 9.17 -2.13
CA GLY A 83 13.54 8.17 -1.05
C GLY A 83 13.71 8.74 0.36
N ALA A 84 13.49 10.04 0.56
CA ALA A 84 13.45 10.61 1.90
C ALA A 84 12.26 10.04 2.69
N LEU A 85 12.54 9.58 3.91
CA LEU A 85 11.57 8.90 4.76
C LEU A 85 10.70 9.94 5.48
N ALA A 86 9.42 10.01 5.13
CA ALA A 86 8.46 10.91 5.78
C ALA A 86 8.25 10.61 7.28
N LYS A 87 8.58 9.38 7.71
CA LYS A 87 8.56 8.91 9.11
C LYS A 87 9.83 9.25 9.91
N SER A 88 10.80 9.93 9.32
CA SER A 88 12.04 10.31 10.01
C SER A 88 11.76 11.15 11.26
N LYS A 89 12.62 11.05 12.26
CA LYS A 89 12.53 11.84 13.49
C LYS A 89 13.80 12.65 13.69
N ASP A 90 13.62 13.94 13.93
CA ASP A 90 14.69 14.85 14.33
C ASP A 90 15.45 14.27 15.55
N PRO A 91 16.76 14.03 15.45
CA PRO A 91 17.50 13.36 16.53
C PRO A 91 17.47 14.11 17.87
N ALA A 92 17.36 15.43 17.85
CA ALA A 92 17.37 16.26 19.05
C ALA A 92 16.00 16.26 19.74
N THR A 93 14.94 16.53 18.97
CA THR A 93 13.57 16.79 19.48
C THR A 93 12.61 15.61 19.35
N GLY A 94 12.91 14.64 18.49
CA GLY A 94 11.99 13.58 18.10
C GLY A 94 10.89 14.01 17.13
N ALA A 95 10.82 15.30 16.76
CA ALA A 95 9.81 15.82 15.85
C ALA A 95 9.96 15.19 14.45
N SER A 96 8.85 14.76 13.87
CA SER A 96 8.80 14.28 12.48
C SER A 96 8.62 15.46 11.50
N PRO A 97 8.88 15.28 10.18
CA PRO A 97 8.51 16.26 9.17
C PRO A 97 7.05 16.74 9.30
N LEU A 98 6.13 15.83 9.65
CA LEU A 98 4.71 16.14 9.81
C LEU A 98 4.42 17.04 11.01
N HIS A 99 5.13 16.87 12.14
CA HIS A 99 5.06 17.80 13.26
C HIS A 99 5.36 19.23 12.82
N VAL A 100 6.47 19.42 12.08
CA VAL A 100 6.89 20.74 11.60
C VAL A 100 5.86 21.32 10.62
N ALA A 101 5.36 20.50 9.68
CA ALA A 101 4.36 20.94 8.71
C ALA A 101 3.06 21.40 9.38
N PHE A 102 2.59 20.65 10.38
CA PHE A 102 1.38 20.97 11.14
C PHE A 102 1.59 22.21 12.03
N GLN A 103 2.71 22.31 12.76
CA GLN A 103 3.06 23.48 13.57
C GLN A 103 3.14 24.77 12.75
N GLN A 104 3.67 24.69 11.52
CA GLN A 104 3.83 25.84 10.64
C GLN A 104 2.63 26.10 9.71
N ASN A 105 1.54 25.33 9.87
CA ASN A 105 0.32 25.42 9.06
C ASN A 105 0.58 25.26 7.55
N LEU A 106 1.22 24.15 7.15
CA LEU A 106 1.61 23.84 5.77
C LEU A 106 0.76 22.68 5.19
N PRO A 107 -0.53 22.89 4.87
CA PRO A 107 -1.43 21.80 4.49
C PRO A 107 -1.00 21.05 3.22
N GLN A 108 -0.42 21.73 2.23
CA GLN A 108 0.07 21.09 1.00
C GLN A 108 1.24 20.14 1.28
N ILE A 109 2.24 20.59 2.03
CA ILE A 109 3.39 19.77 2.43
C ILE A 109 2.92 18.62 3.34
N ALA A 110 2.00 18.90 4.26
CA ALA A 110 1.49 17.87 5.14
C ALA A 110 0.73 16.77 4.40
N ARG A 111 -0.10 17.13 3.40
CA ARG A 111 -0.76 16.18 2.49
C ARG A 111 0.26 15.28 1.80
N MET A 112 1.34 15.86 1.26
CA MET A 112 2.40 15.08 0.59
C MET A 112 3.12 14.15 1.56
N LEU A 113 3.45 14.61 2.77
CA LEU A 113 4.07 13.76 3.79
C LEU A 113 3.17 12.57 4.16
N LEU A 114 1.86 12.79 4.27
CA LEU A 114 0.87 11.72 4.53
C LEU A 114 0.77 10.73 3.35
N GLN A 115 0.79 11.22 2.11
CA GLN A 115 0.88 10.39 0.90
C GLN A 115 2.14 9.53 0.89
N TYR A 116 3.24 10.01 1.49
CA TYR A 116 4.49 9.26 1.64
C TYR A 116 4.62 8.50 2.97
N GLY A 117 3.50 8.24 3.65
CA GLY A 117 3.47 7.37 4.83
C GLY A 117 3.93 8.00 6.14
N ALA A 118 3.85 9.33 6.27
CA ALA A 118 3.98 9.96 7.58
C ALA A 118 2.87 9.48 8.51
N ASP A 119 3.25 9.10 9.73
CA ASP A 119 2.30 8.74 10.79
C ASP A 119 1.78 10.01 11.48
N ILE A 120 0.46 10.19 11.48
CA ILE A 120 -0.22 11.34 12.08
C ILE A 120 -0.24 11.27 13.62
N ASN A 121 -0.07 10.07 14.17
CA ASN A 121 -0.09 9.78 15.60
C ASN A 121 1.32 9.69 16.20
N VAL A 122 2.36 9.93 15.40
CA VAL A 122 3.75 9.87 15.86
C VAL A 122 3.99 10.89 16.96
N GLU A 123 4.63 10.44 18.04
CA GLU A 123 5.01 11.29 19.17
C GLU A 123 6.44 11.82 19.03
N ASP A 124 6.63 13.09 19.39
CA ASP A 124 7.94 13.69 19.64
C ASP A 124 8.48 13.32 21.04
N LYS A 125 9.67 13.81 21.42
CA LYS A 125 10.25 13.51 22.75
C LYS A 125 9.51 14.19 23.91
N ALA A 126 8.63 15.15 23.64
CA ALA A 126 7.77 15.74 24.65
C ALA A 126 6.45 14.95 24.82
N GLY A 127 6.28 13.85 24.08
CA GLY A 127 5.06 13.03 24.09
C GLY A 127 3.90 13.65 23.33
N LYS A 128 4.15 14.71 22.55
CA LYS A 128 3.09 15.37 21.77
C LYS A 128 2.97 14.71 20.41
N LYS A 129 1.74 14.39 19.99
CA LYS A 129 1.48 13.83 18.66
C LYS A 129 1.44 14.91 17.59
N ALA A 130 1.83 14.56 16.36
CA ALA A 130 1.72 15.48 15.23
C ALA A 130 0.30 16.06 15.12
N ARG A 131 -0.75 15.22 15.13
CA ARG A 131 -2.17 15.63 15.05
C ARG A 131 -2.65 16.62 16.11
N GLU A 132 -1.96 16.75 17.24
CA GLU A 132 -2.30 17.75 18.27
C GLU A 132 -1.93 19.18 17.86
N PHE A 133 -1.14 19.33 16.79
CA PHE A 133 -0.88 20.60 16.14
C PHE A 133 -1.86 20.79 14.97
N ALA A 134 -3.06 21.30 15.22
CA ALA A 134 -4.05 21.55 14.17
C ALA A 134 -4.48 23.03 14.15
N PRO A 135 -3.62 23.93 13.66
CA PRO A 135 -3.85 25.37 13.79
C PRO A 135 -4.99 25.88 12.90
N SER A 136 -5.25 25.23 11.75
CA SER A 136 -6.22 25.68 10.75
C SER A 136 -7.28 24.63 10.45
N LYS A 137 -8.33 25.03 9.73
CA LYS A 137 -9.34 24.11 9.20
C LYS A 137 -8.72 23.10 8.24
N ASP A 138 -7.84 23.55 7.34
CA ASP A 138 -7.23 22.67 6.33
C ASP A 138 -6.44 21.52 6.96
N ILE A 139 -5.68 21.77 8.03
CA ILE A 139 -4.97 20.72 8.77
C ILE A 139 -5.94 19.77 9.48
N ARG A 140 -7.04 20.29 10.04
CA ARG A 140 -8.10 19.45 10.64
C ARG A 140 -8.77 18.56 9.60
N ASP A 141 -9.02 19.08 8.40
CA ASP A 141 -9.62 18.32 7.30
C ASP A 141 -8.71 17.16 6.86
N LEU A 142 -7.37 17.34 6.90
CA LEU A 142 -6.42 16.24 6.68
C LEU A 142 -6.52 15.17 7.78
N ILE A 143 -6.64 15.56 9.05
CA ILE A 143 -6.81 14.60 10.16
C ILE A 143 -8.12 13.82 9.99
N VAL A 144 -9.22 14.49 9.64
CA VAL A 144 -10.51 13.83 9.39
C VAL A 144 -10.42 12.85 8.22
N ALA A 145 -9.75 13.22 7.13
CA ALA A 145 -9.53 12.32 6.00
C ALA A 145 -8.70 11.09 6.40
N TYR A 146 -7.64 11.29 7.18
CA TYR A 146 -6.82 10.19 7.70
C TYR A 146 -7.62 9.28 8.64
N ASP A 147 -8.43 9.82 9.55
CA ASP A 147 -9.24 9.01 10.47
C ASP A 147 -10.30 8.18 9.71
N ALA A 148 -10.73 8.62 8.52
CA ALA A 148 -11.72 7.92 7.70
C ALA A 148 -11.15 6.77 6.85
N ASP A 149 -9.98 6.94 6.22
CA ASP A 149 -9.42 5.96 5.24
C ASP A 149 -7.90 5.72 5.41
N GLY A 150 -7.31 6.23 6.49
CA GLY A 150 -5.91 6.04 6.86
C GLY A 150 -4.93 6.49 5.78
N ALA A 151 -3.98 5.61 5.48
CA ALA A 151 -2.97 5.77 4.43
C ALA A 151 -3.57 6.10 3.05
N MET A 152 -4.75 5.55 2.75
CA MET A 152 -5.31 5.58 1.39
C MET A 152 -6.04 6.90 1.09
N ALA A 153 -6.34 7.70 2.12
CA ALA A 153 -7.04 8.98 1.98
C ALA A 153 -6.29 10.04 1.13
N PHE A 154 -4.98 9.84 0.91
CA PHE A 154 -4.10 10.78 0.21
C PHE A 154 -3.52 10.22 -1.09
N GLU A 155 -4.00 9.05 -1.51
CA GLU A 155 -3.56 8.44 -2.76
C GLU A 155 -4.22 9.10 -3.98
N ASP A 156 -3.48 9.13 -5.08
CA ASP A 156 -4.06 9.50 -6.36
C ASP A 156 -5.08 8.47 -6.81
N ALA A 157 -6.11 8.92 -7.52
CA ALA A 157 -7.13 8.04 -8.04
C ALA A 157 -6.52 6.98 -8.99
N PRO A 158 -7.00 5.73 -8.96
CA PRO A 158 -6.55 4.66 -9.84
C PRO A 158 -6.79 5.06 -11.31
N GLY A 159 -5.87 4.65 -12.20
CA GLY A 159 -5.88 5.01 -13.61
C GLY A 159 -5.42 6.43 -13.94
N THR A 160 -5.12 7.28 -12.95
CA THR A 160 -4.60 8.64 -13.22
C THR A 160 -3.15 8.63 -13.70
N TRP A 161 -2.35 7.72 -13.15
CA TRP A 161 -0.95 7.51 -13.50
C TRP A 161 -0.83 6.52 -14.66
N THR A 162 -0.11 6.92 -15.71
CA THR A 162 0.17 6.08 -16.87
C THR A 162 1.67 6.07 -17.16
N LYS A 163 2.22 4.92 -17.50
CA LYS A 163 3.59 4.83 -18.03
C LYS A 163 3.61 5.36 -19.45
N GLN A 164 4.49 6.30 -19.66
CA GLN A 164 4.79 6.94 -20.93
C GLN A 164 6.24 6.64 -21.28
N ASN A 165 6.54 6.57 -22.56
CA ASN A 165 7.90 6.38 -23.04
C ASN A 165 8.36 7.63 -23.77
N LYS A 166 9.45 8.24 -23.31
CA LYS A 166 10.06 9.38 -23.98
C LYS A 166 11.19 8.89 -24.89
N ASP A 167 11.00 9.01 -26.20
CA ASP A 167 12.03 8.77 -27.21
C ASP A 167 12.75 7.41 -27.12
N ALA A 168 12.08 6.36 -26.62
CA ALA A 168 12.62 5.02 -26.40
C ALA A 168 13.81 4.93 -25.41
N LYS A 169 14.08 5.99 -24.63
CA LYS A 169 15.24 6.01 -23.72
C LYS A 169 14.87 5.59 -22.30
N GLU A 170 13.78 6.12 -21.77
CA GLU A 170 13.35 5.86 -20.39
C GLU A 170 11.82 5.90 -20.27
N ASP A 171 11.27 4.95 -19.53
CA ASP A 171 9.87 4.95 -19.12
C ASP A 171 9.70 5.89 -17.92
N TYR A 172 8.63 6.67 -17.92
CA TYR A 172 8.25 7.55 -16.81
C TYR A 172 6.74 7.46 -16.56
N TRP A 173 6.32 7.81 -15.36
CA TRP A 173 4.92 7.90 -14.98
C TRP A 173 4.40 9.32 -15.18
N PHE A 174 3.25 9.45 -15.82
CA PHE A 174 2.55 10.71 -16.03
C PHE A 174 1.18 10.68 -15.37
N ASN A 175 0.89 11.69 -14.55
CA ASN A 175 -0.41 11.87 -13.92
C ASN A 175 -1.29 12.78 -14.77
N SER A 176 -2.34 12.21 -15.36
CA SER A 176 -3.28 12.92 -16.23
C SER A 176 -4.10 14.01 -15.53
N LYS A 177 -4.23 13.98 -14.20
CA LYS A 177 -4.99 14.97 -13.42
C LYS A 177 -4.15 16.15 -12.99
N THR A 178 -2.91 15.90 -12.55
CA THR A 178 -2.02 16.94 -12.03
C THR A 178 -1.05 17.48 -13.09
N GLY A 179 -0.86 16.75 -14.19
CA GLY A 179 0.15 17.05 -15.21
C GLY A 179 1.58 16.72 -14.77
N GLU A 180 1.73 15.99 -13.67
CA GLU A 180 3.01 15.65 -13.08
C GLU A 180 3.69 14.48 -13.81
N SER A 181 5.01 14.55 -13.94
CA SER A 181 5.85 13.46 -14.46
C SER A 181 6.84 12.98 -13.40
N ARG A 182 6.93 11.67 -13.20
CA ARG A 182 7.84 11.01 -12.26
C ARG A 182 8.60 9.88 -12.92
N TRP A 183 9.90 9.77 -12.66
CA TRP A 183 10.72 8.65 -13.13
C TRP A 183 10.71 7.48 -12.14
N ASN A 184 10.34 7.74 -10.89
CA ASN A 184 10.15 6.71 -9.86
C ASN A 184 8.68 6.28 -9.79
N LEU A 185 8.45 5.07 -9.27
CA LEU A 185 7.11 4.52 -9.07
C LEU A 185 6.29 5.43 -8.12
N PRO A 186 5.13 5.97 -8.55
CA PRO A 186 4.26 6.76 -7.67
C PRO A 186 3.74 5.92 -6.49
N PRO A 187 3.58 6.50 -5.29
CA PRO A 187 3.02 5.79 -4.13
C PRO A 187 1.70 5.06 -4.41
N SER A 188 0.77 5.70 -5.12
CA SER A 188 -0.54 5.11 -5.45
C SER A 188 -0.44 3.86 -6.33
N CYS A 189 0.64 3.73 -7.10
CA CYS A 189 0.91 2.60 -7.99
C CYS A 189 1.85 1.54 -7.35
N ALA A 190 2.28 1.75 -6.10
CA ALA A 190 3.28 0.92 -5.44
C ALA A 190 2.69 -0.15 -4.49
N TRP A 191 1.36 -0.28 -4.44
CA TRP A 191 0.68 -1.27 -3.63
C TRP A 191 0.87 -2.69 -4.17
N GLN A 192 1.15 -3.63 -3.27
CA GLN A 192 1.34 -5.04 -3.57
C GLN A 192 0.51 -5.89 -2.62
N ARG A 193 -0.11 -6.96 -3.14
CA ARG A 193 -0.81 -7.96 -2.34
C ARG A 193 0.21 -8.93 -1.74
N VAL A 194 0.11 -9.16 -0.43
CA VAL A 194 0.86 -10.18 0.28
C VAL A 194 -0.10 -11.34 0.57
N ASP A 195 0.27 -12.51 0.05
CA ASP A 195 -0.48 -13.75 0.20
C ASP A 195 0.29 -14.73 1.09
N SER A 196 -0.43 -15.55 1.86
CA SER A 196 0.09 -16.73 2.55
C SER A 196 -0.70 -17.96 2.13
N GLN A 197 -0.02 -18.95 1.55
CA GLN A 197 -0.63 -20.19 1.03
C GLN A 197 -1.81 -19.93 0.06
N GLY A 198 -1.74 -18.85 -0.72
CA GLY A 198 -2.80 -18.46 -1.66
C GLY A 198 -3.91 -17.59 -1.06
N HIS A 199 -3.83 -17.28 0.23
CA HIS A 199 -4.78 -16.43 0.92
C HIS A 199 -4.23 -15.01 1.11
N PRO A 200 -4.99 -13.96 0.72
CA PRO A 200 -4.59 -12.59 0.98
C PRO A 200 -4.63 -12.29 2.47
N ILE A 201 -3.52 -11.77 2.97
CA ILE A 201 -3.33 -11.43 4.38
C ILE A 201 -3.13 -9.93 4.61
N LYS A 202 -2.44 -9.22 3.72
CA LYS A 202 -2.33 -7.75 3.77
C LYS A 202 -1.90 -7.16 2.44
N TYR A 203 -1.87 -5.84 2.36
CA TYR A 203 -1.32 -5.09 1.26
C TYR A 203 -0.22 -4.17 1.78
N VAL A 204 0.89 -4.11 1.05
CA VAL A 204 2.06 -3.31 1.42
C VAL A 204 2.41 -2.36 0.29
N ASN A 205 2.76 -1.12 0.63
CA ASN A 205 3.23 -0.15 -0.35
C ASN A 205 4.75 -0.21 -0.44
N ALA A 206 5.28 -0.57 -1.61
CA ALA A 206 6.72 -0.76 -1.81
C ALA A 206 7.54 0.54 -1.72
N VAL A 207 6.91 1.70 -1.89
CA VAL A 207 7.56 3.02 -1.85
C VAL A 207 7.52 3.60 -0.43
N THR A 208 6.36 3.55 0.23
CA THR A 208 6.15 4.21 1.53
C THR A 208 6.35 3.26 2.71
N GLY A 209 6.26 1.95 2.48
CA GLY A 209 6.26 0.93 3.53
C GLY A 209 4.97 0.88 4.34
N GLN A 210 3.90 1.56 3.90
CA GLN A 210 2.59 1.48 4.56
C GLN A 210 1.97 0.10 4.37
N GLU A 211 1.18 -0.32 5.36
CA GLU A 211 0.45 -1.59 5.32
C GLU A 211 -1.05 -1.34 5.56
N VAL A 212 -1.90 -2.06 4.83
CA VAL A 212 -3.36 -2.04 5.01
C VAL A 212 -3.94 -3.44 4.90
N ALA A 213 -5.05 -3.71 5.60
CA ALA A 213 -5.75 -5.00 5.53
C ALA A 213 -6.73 -5.09 4.35
N THR A 214 -7.26 -3.95 3.91
CA THR A 214 -8.27 -3.87 2.83
C THR A 214 -7.62 -3.59 1.47
N VAL A 215 -8.23 -4.09 0.40
CA VAL A 215 -7.75 -3.90 -0.99
C VAL A 215 -7.56 -2.41 -1.32
N PRO A 216 -6.35 -1.92 -1.60
CA PRO A 216 -6.08 -0.55 -2.04
C PRO A 216 -6.83 -0.19 -3.32
N PRO A 217 -7.21 1.08 -3.55
CA PRO A 217 -7.98 1.46 -4.74
C PRO A 217 -7.25 1.12 -6.05
N SER A 218 -5.93 1.23 -6.12
CA SER A 218 -5.14 0.85 -7.29
C SER A 218 -5.14 -0.65 -7.61
N LEU A 219 -5.56 -1.49 -6.68
CA LEU A 219 -5.70 -2.94 -6.87
C LEU A 219 -7.18 -3.37 -6.99
N ALA A 220 -8.13 -2.45 -6.80
CA ALA A 220 -9.57 -2.73 -6.77
C ALA A 220 -10.22 -2.80 -8.17
N TRP A 221 -9.51 -3.40 -9.13
CA TRP A 221 -9.95 -3.51 -10.53
C TRP A 221 -10.62 -4.85 -10.81
N SER A 222 -11.69 -4.81 -11.61
CA SER A 222 -12.36 -5.98 -12.18
C SER A 222 -12.54 -5.79 -13.67
N LYS A 223 -12.46 -6.88 -14.44
CA LYS A 223 -12.69 -6.86 -15.88
C LYS A 223 -14.12 -7.30 -16.17
N LEU A 224 -14.85 -6.46 -16.89
CA LEU A 224 -16.22 -6.72 -17.29
C LEU A 224 -16.35 -6.81 -18.80
N ARG A 225 -17.27 -7.65 -19.25
CA ARG A 225 -17.66 -7.77 -20.66
C ARG A 225 -19.18 -7.69 -20.78
N ALA A 226 -19.65 -6.75 -21.58
CA ALA A 226 -21.05 -6.58 -21.94
C ALA A 226 -21.13 -6.27 -23.44
N GLU A 227 -22.03 -6.95 -24.16
CA GLU A 227 -22.25 -6.76 -25.61
C GLU A 227 -20.95 -6.82 -26.46
N GLY A 228 -20.01 -7.68 -26.07
CA GLY A 228 -18.72 -7.84 -26.77
C GLY A 228 -17.71 -6.71 -26.53
N LYS A 229 -18.01 -5.74 -25.66
CA LYS A 229 -17.06 -4.70 -25.22
C LYS A 229 -16.48 -5.05 -23.86
N GLU A 230 -15.17 -4.92 -23.73
CA GLU A 230 -14.46 -5.10 -22.47
C GLU A 230 -14.21 -3.75 -21.80
N ILE A 231 -14.49 -3.67 -20.51
CA ILE A 231 -14.21 -2.50 -19.67
C ILE A 231 -13.50 -2.92 -18.40
N TRP A 232 -12.63 -2.04 -17.91
CA TRP A 232 -12.03 -2.15 -16.58
C TRP A 232 -12.84 -1.29 -15.62
N TYR A 233 -13.34 -1.90 -14.56
CA TYR A 233 -14.15 -1.24 -13.55
C TYR A 233 -13.45 -1.29 -12.21
N ASN A 234 -13.24 -0.13 -11.60
CA ASN A 234 -12.75 0.01 -10.25
C ASN A 234 -13.93 0.12 -9.29
N TRP A 235 -14.19 -0.94 -8.54
CA TRP A 235 -15.39 -1.05 -7.71
C TRP A 235 -15.29 -0.25 -6.41
N ARG A 236 -14.09 0.12 -5.97
CA ARG A 236 -13.90 0.88 -4.72
C ARG A 236 -14.23 2.36 -4.91
N LEU A 237 -13.91 2.92 -6.07
CA LEU A 237 -14.17 4.33 -6.39
C LEU A 237 -15.28 4.53 -7.43
N ASN A 238 -15.88 3.45 -7.92
CA ASN A 238 -16.94 3.48 -8.93
C ASN A 238 -16.52 4.22 -10.20
N VAL A 239 -15.32 3.93 -10.71
CA VAL A 239 -14.78 4.50 -11.95
C VAL A 239 -14.50 3.39 -12.97
N SER A 240 -14.56 3.72 -14.25
CA SER A 240 -14.30 2.76 -15.34
C SER A 240 -13.40 3.35 -16.41
N GLN A 241 -12.65 2.47 -17.09
CA GLN A 241 -11.81 2.83 -18.22
C GLN A 241 -11.73 1.68 -19.24
N PHE A 242 -11.35 2.02 -20.47
CA PHE A 242 -11.15 1.04 -21.54
C PHE A 242 -9.71 0.51 -21.58
N GLU A 243 -8.76 1.33 -21.15
CA GLU A 243 -7.35 0.95 -21.13
C GLU A 243 -7.03 0.04 -19.95
N LYS A 244 -6.08 -0.88 -20.16
CA LYS A 244 -5.61 -1.79 -19.13
C LYS A 244 -4.94 -0.99 -18.00
N PRO A 245 -5.37 -1.12 -16.73
CA PRO A 245 -4.74 -0.40 -15.62
C PRO A 245 -3.30 -0.88 -15.44
N GLN A 246 -2.36 0.07 -15.47
CA GLN A 246 -0.92 -0.21 -15.48
C GLN A 246 -0.31 -0.30 -14.08
N GLU A 247 -1.04 0.16 -13.07
CA GLU A 247 -0.69 0.07 -11.66
C GLU A 247 -0.85 -1.34 -11.06
N VAL A 248 -1.60 -2.24 -11.71
CA VAL A 248 -1.87 -3.57 -11.17
C VAL A 248 -0.72 -4.53 -11.49
N PRO A 249 -0.15 -5.24 -10.49
CA PRO A 249 0.90 -6.23 -10.71
C PRO A 249 0.47 -7.35 -11.67
N ALA A 250 1.42 -7.86 -12.46
CA ALA A 250 1.14 -8.86 -13.51
C ALA A 250 0.44 -10.13 -12.99
N ALA A 251 0.83 -10.63 -11.80
CA ALA A 251 0.23 -11.81 -11.19
C ALA A 251 -1.26 -11.59 -10.86
N MET A 252 -1.60 -10.42 -10.31
CA MET A 252 -2.98 -10.04 -9.99
C MET A 252 -3.79 -9.78 -11.28
N MET A 253 -3.16 -9.20 -12.31
CA MET A 253 -3.82 -9.02 -13.61
C MET A 253 -4.22 -10.35 -14.25
N ALA A 254 -3.37 -11.38 -14.18
CA ALA A 254 -3.71 -12.70 -14.69
C ALA A 254 -4.92 -13.32 -13.96
N GLU A 255 -5.04 -13.07 -12.65
CA GLU A 255 -6.20 -13.49 -11.85
C GLU A 255 -7.48 -12.75 -12.26
N ILE A 256 -7.42 -11.43 -12.45
CA ILE A 256 -8.57 -10.62 -12.89
C ILE A 256 -9.02 -11.04 -14.28
N GLU A 257 -8.09 -11.29 -15.21
CA GLU A 257 -8.41 -11.75 -16.57
C GLU A 257 -9.07 -13.13 -16.59
N LYS A 258 -8.71 -14.02 -15.65
CA LYS A 258 -9.36 -15.33 -15.46
C LYS A 258 -10.77 -15.21 -14.85
N ASN A 259 -11.00 -14.18 -14.03
CA ASN A 259 -12.24 -13.96 -13.28
C ASN A 259 -13.08 -12.80 -13.87
N MET A 260 -13.19 -12.74 -15.21
CA MET A 260 -14.01 -11.73 -15.88
C MET A 260 -15.51 -11.90 -15.56
N ASN A 261 -16.21 -10.79 -15.37
CA ASN A 261 -17.63 -10.76 -14.95
C ASN A 261 -17.93 -11.46 -13.62
N VAL A 262 -16.91 -11.84 -12.86
CA VAL A 262 -17.11 -12.51 -11.57
C VAL A 262 -17.51 -11.50 -10.51
N ARG A 263 -18.67 -11.73 -9.88
CA ARG A 263 -19.15 -11.03 -8.69
C ARG A 263 -19.85 -12.01 -7.76
N TRP A 264 -20.03 -11.61 -6.52
CA TRP A 264 -20.73 -12.38 -5.52
C TRP A 264 -21.99 -11.66 -5.07
N HIS A 265 -23.05 -12.41 -4.83
CA HIS A 265 -24.32 -11.91 -4.31
C HIS A 265 -24.70 -12.68 -3.05
N ASN A 266 -25.05 -11.98 -1.98
CA ASN A 266 -25.54 -12.60 -0.76
C ASN A 266 -27.07 -12.71 -0.83
N GLU A 267 -27.59 -13.93 -0.93
CA GLU A 267 -29.03 -14.16 -1.11
C GLU A 267 -29.87 -13.79 0.11
N LYS A 268 -29.25 -13.70 1.30
CA LYS A 268 -29.96 -13.31 2.54
C LYS A 268 -29.98 -11.80 2.75
N THR A 269 -28.89 -11.10 2.44
CA THR A 269 -28.78 -9.65 2.68
C THR A 269 -29.06 -8.81 1.44
N GLY A 270 -28.99 -9.38 0.24
CA GLY A 270 -29.03 -8.66 -1.04
C GLY A 270 -27.74 -7.92 -1.37
N GLU A 271 -26.67 -8.11 -0.60
CA GLU A 271 -25.39 -7.44 -0.82
C GLU A 271 -24.64 -8.02 -2.03
N PHE A 272 -23.80 -7.19 -2.66
CA PHE A 272 -22.87 -7.60 -3.69
C PHE A 272 -21.41 -7.42 -3.26
N SER A 273 -20.51 -8.25 -3.80
CA SER A 273 -19.06 -8.16 -3.54
C SER A 273 -18.26 -8.49 -4.81
N TRP A 274 -17.24 -7.69 -5.10
CA TRP A 274 -16.27 -7.96 -6.17
C TRP A 274 -15.05 -8.75 -5.68
N ILE A 275 -14.91 -8.89 -4.36
CA ILE A 275 -13.91 -9.75 -3.72
C ILE A 275 -14.61 -11.02 -3.26
N ASP A 276 -13.89 -12.14 -3.31
CA ASP A 276 -14.32 -13.41 -2.72
C ASP A 276 -14.71 -13.23 -1.24
N PRO A 277 -16.00 -13.44 -0.89
CA PRO A 277 -16.49 -13.32 0.47
C PRO A 277 -15.81 -14.27 1.47
N ALA A 278 -15.16 -15.34 1.01
CA ALA A 278 -14.34 -16.21 1.87
C ALA A 278 -13.20 -15.44 2.57
N TYR A 279 -12.78 -14.29 2.02
CA TYR A 279 -11.76 -13.43 2.62
C TYR A 279 -12.32 -12.31 3.52
N ARG A 280 -13.64 -12.24 3.70
CA ARG A 280 -14.27 -11.24 4.59
C ARG A 280 -14.11 -11.54 6.08
N THR A 281 -13.92 -12.80 6.44
CA THR A 281 -13.58 -13.13 7.83
C THR A 281 -12.14 -12.68 8.11
N PRO A 282 -11.78 -12.33 9.35
CA PRO A 282 -10.39 -12.03 9.68
C PRO A 282 -9.51 -13.29 9.70
N TRP A 283 -10.10 -14.48 9.72
CA TRP A 283 -9.37 -15.74 9.85
C TRP A 283 -9.02 -16.38 8.50
N ARG A 284 -7.82 -16.97 8.40
CA ARG A 284 -7.37 -17.82 7.30
C ARG A 284 -7.03 -19.20 7.83
N GLU A 285 -7.58 -20.25 7.23
CA GLU A 285 -7.14 -21.62 7.47
C GLU A 285 -5.85 -21.84 6.69
N LEU A 286 -4.75 -22.09 7.40
CA LEU A 286 -3.43 -22.34 6.84
C LEU A 286 -2.96 -23.72 7.30
N HIS A 287 -2.03 -24.33 6.56
CA HIS A 287 -1.48 -25.64 6.88
C HIS A 287 -0.06 -25.51 7.40
N ASP A 288 0.22 -26.13 8.53
CA ASP A 288 1.59 -26.25 8.99
C ASP A 288 2.29 -27.44 8.31
N ASP A 289 3.38 -27.14 7.61
CA ASP A 289 4.11 -28.14 6.83
C ASP A 289 4.82 -29.17 7.72
N GLU A 290 5.20 -28.80 8.94
CA GLU A 290 5.92 -29.64 9.88
C GLU A 290 4.98 -30.64 10.58
N HIS A 291 3.85 -30.17 11.11
CA HIS A 291 2.90 -30.97 11.87
C HIS A 291 1.77 -31.56 11.00
N LYS A 292 1.64 -31.15 9.73
CA LYS A 292 0.57 -31.57 8.80
C LYS A 292 -0.84 -31.35 9.35
N LYS A 293 -1.02 -30.30 10.16
CA LYS A 293 -2.29 -29.91 10.75
C LYS A 293 -2.68 -28.50 10.30
N PRO A 294 -3.97 -28.20 10.16
CA PRO A 294 -4.43 -26.84 9.94
C PRO A 294 -4.23 -26.00 11.21
N TYR A 295 -3.99 -24.71 11.03
CA TYR A 295 -4.07 -23.66 12.04
C TYR A 295 -4.77 -22.45 11.44
N TRP A 296 -5.28 -21.57 12.29
CA TRP A 296 -5.99 -20.38 11.86
C TRP A 296 -5.19 -19.15 12.18
N PHE A 297 -4.98 -18.30 11.18
CA PHE A 297 -4.28 -17.03 11.31
C PHE A 297 -5.27 -15.87 11.19
N ASN A 298 -5.26 -14.96 12.15
CA ASN A 298 -6.06 -13.74 12.14
C ASN A 298 -5.28 -12.61 11.47
N VAL A 299 -5.80 -12.10 10.34
CA VAL A 299 -5.15 -11.06 9.54
C VAL A 299 -5.20 -9.67 10.19
N GLU A 300 -6.11 -9.45 11.13
CA GLU A 300 -6.27 -8.17 11.84
C GLU A 300 -5.37 -8.12 13.09
N THR A 301 -5.36 -9.19 13.88
CA THR A 301 -4.60 -9.24 15.14
C THR A 301 -3.19 -9.80 14.98
N GLY A 302 -2.93 -10.54 13.90
CA GLY A 302 -1.69 -11.29 13.68
C GLY A 302 -1.58 -12.55 14.54
N GLU A 303 -2.64 -12.94 15.24
CA GLU A 303 -2.65 -14.12 16.11
C GLU A 303 -2.82 -15.42 15.31
N SER A 304 -2.15 -16.47 15.76
CA SER A 304 -2.32 -17.83 15.24
C SER A 304 -2.86 -18.75 16.33
N VAL A 305 -3.89 -19.52 16.01
CA VAL A 305 -4.51 -20.49 16.92
C VAL A 305 -4.60 -21.87 16.27
N TRP A 306 -4.46 -22.91 17.09
CA TRP A 306 -4.63 -24.30 16.66
C TRP A 306 -6.08 -24.78 16.76
N ASP A 307 -6.88 -24.12 17.61
CA ASP A 307 -8.30 -24.41 17.75
C ASP A 307 -9.09 -23.57 16.74
N MET A 308 -10.03 -24.23 16.06
CA MET A 308 -10.85 -23.58 15.04
C MET A 308 -11.70 -22.45 15.65
N PRO A 309 -11.58 -21.21 15.15
CA PRO A 309 -12.40 -20.10 15.59
C PRO A 309 -13.89 -20.35 15.31
N GLU A 310 -14.77 -19.88 16.20
CA GLU A 310 -16.22 -20.01 16.03
C GLU A 310 -16.72 -19.40 14.70
N ALA A 311 -16.11 -18.29 14.28
CA ALA A 311 -16.42 -17.63 13.00
C ALA A 311 -16.13 -18.51 11.77
N MET A 312 -15.32 -19.55 11.91
CA MET A 312 -14.95 -20.51 10.85
C MET A 312 -15.66 -21.85 11.01
N ALA A 313 -16.52 -22.00 12.02
CA ALA A 313 -17.09 -23.29 12.39
C ALA A 313 -18.11 -23.83 11.37
N TRP A 314 -18.86 -22.92 10.73
CA TRP A 314 -19.84 -23.30 9.72
C TRP A 314 -19.18 -23.54 8.36
N THR A 315 -19.53 -24.65 7.72
CA THR A 315 -19.03 -24.99 6.39
C THR A 315 -20.15 -25.50 5.49
N LYS A 316 -20.05 -25.24 4.19
CA LYS A 316 -21.01 -25.72 3.18
C LYS A 316 -20.61 -27.13 2.74
N VAL A 317 -21.52 -28.08 2.90
CA VAL A 317 -21.30 -29.50 2.59
C VAL A 317 -22.32 -29.94 1.54
N LYS A 318 -21.88 -30.75 0.57
CA LYS A 318 -22.77 -31.35 -0.43
C LYS A 318 -23.32 -32.66 0.13
N ASP A 319 -24.62 -32.84 0.05
CA ASP A 319 -25.30 -34.09 0.40
C ASP A 319 -25.26 -35.05 -0.80
N ASP A 320 -24.70 -36.24 -0.60
CA ASP A 320 -24.50 -37.23 -1.68
C ASP A 320 -25.81 -37.84 -2.16
N GLY A 321 -26.86 -37.84 -1.32
CA GLY A 321 -28.17 -38.41 -1.67
C GLY A 321 -29.02 -37.47 -2.52
N SER A 322 -29.18 -36.22 -2.10
CA SER A 322 -30.03 -35.22 -2.76
C SER A 322 -29.28 -34.36 -3.78
N GLY A 323 -27.95 -34.32 -3.72
CA GLY A 323 -27.12 -33.38 -4.48
C GLY A 323 -27.23 -31.92 -4.01
N GLN A 324 -28.06 -31.65 -3.00
CA GLN A 324 -28.22 -30.32 -2.40
C GLN A 324 -27.07 -30.01 -1.43
N HIS A 325 -26.96 -28.75 -1.03
CA HIS A 325 -25.97 -28.36 -0.02
C HIS A 325 -26.67 -28.06 1.30
N TYR A 326 -26.09 -28.53 2.39
CA TYR A 326 -26.43 -28.14 3.76
C TYR A 326 -25.23 -27.49 4.42
N PHE A 327 -25.46 -26.87 5.58
CA PHE A 327 -24.42 -26.20 6.36
C PHE A 327 -24.22 -26.96 7.66
N PHE A 328 -22.95 -27.26 7.96
CA PHE A 328 -22.56 -28.03 9.13
C PHE A 328 -21.62 -27.20 10.01
N ASN A 329 -21.94 -27.12 11.30
CA ASN A 329 -21.08 -26.52 12.31
C ASN A 329 -20.13 -27.57 12.88
N ARG A 330 -18.84 -27.41 12.61
CA ARG A 330 -17.81 -28.37 13.02
C ARG A 330 -17.47 -28.33 14.52
N LEU A 331 -17.89 -27.29 15.26
CA LEU A 331 -17.70 -27.20 16.71
C LEU A 331 -18.87 -27.82 17.48
N THR A 332 -20.10 -27.50 17.09
CA THR A 332 -21.31 -27.96 17.80
C THR A 332 -21.89 -29.25 17.23
N SER A 333 -21.45 -29.66 16.04
CA SER A 333 -22.03 -30.73 15.22
C SER A 333 -23.48 -30.47 14.76
N ASP A 334 -23.93 -29.22 14.83
CA ASP A 334 -25.26 -28.83 14.33
C ASP A 334 -25.27 -28.79 12.79
N SER A 335 -26.44 -29.04 12.21
CA SER A 335 -26.67 -28.90 10.77
C SER A 335 -27.92 -28.11 10.46
N THR A 336 -27.90 -27.39 9.34
CA THR A 336 -29.06 -26.65 8.82
C THR A 336 -29.06 -26.65 7.29
N TRP A 337 -30.25 -26.64 6.70
CA TRP A 337 -30.43 -26.46 5.26
C TRP A 337 -30.42 -24.98 4.85
N GLU A 338 -30.56 -24.08 5.82
CA GLU A 338 -30.52 -22.64 5.57
C GLU A 338 -29.11 -22.10 5.71
N ALA A 339 -28.64 -21.37 4.70
CA ALA A 339 -27.32 -20.74 4.74
C ALA A 339 -27.20 -19.76 5.92
N PRO A 340 -26.18 -19.90 6.78
CA PRO A 340 -25.78 -18.82 7.67
C PRO A 340 -25.48 -17.56 6.84
N GLN A 341 -25.77 -16.38 7.40
CA GLN A 341 -25.63 -15.11 6.67
C GLN A 341 -24.25 -14.94 6.02
N HIS A 342 -23.18 -15.34 6.71
CA HIS A 342 -21.80 -15.23 6.22
C HIS A 342 -21.45 -16.25 5.12
N LEU A 343 -22.25 -17.30 4.91
CA LEU A 343 -22.07 -18.33 3.86
C LEU A 343 -23.13 -18.29 2.77
N ALA A 344 -24.08 -17.34 2.84
CA ALA A 344 -25.15 -17.17 1.86
C ALA A 344 -24.70 -16.48 0.55
N TRP A 345 -23.40 -16.52 0.26
CA TRP A 345 -22.82 -15.89 -0.93
C TRP A 345 -22.80 -16.86 -2.12
N VAL A 346 -23.29 -16.38 -3.25
CA VAL A 346 -23.33 -17.10 -4.52
C VAL A 346 -22.45 -16.36 -5.54
N ARG A 347 -21.59 -17.11 -6.21
CA ARG A 347 -20.74 -16.62 -7.29
C ARG A 347 -21.58 -16.51 -8.57
N HIS A 348 -21.51 -15.35 -9.22
CA HIS A 348 -22.08 -15.07 -10.53
C HIS A 348 -20.95 -14.72 -11.50
N ASP A 349 -20.96 -15.33 -12.67
CA ASP A 349 -19.93 -15.20 -13.71
C ASP A 349 -20.52 -15.02 -15.12
N SER A 350 -21.79 -14.61 -15.22
CA SER A 350 -22.45 -14.34 -16.49
C SER A 350 -22.10 -12.97 -17.07
N ASP A 351 -22.13 -12.86 -18.40
CA ASP A 351 -22.08 -11.58 -19.10
C ASP A 351 -23.20 -10.64 -18.59
N LEU A 352 -22.84 -9.37 -18.41
CA LEU A 352 -23.72 -8.31 -17.89
C LEU A 352 -24.67 -7.77 -18.96
#